data_AF-A0A7S0CJD3-F1
#
_entry.id   AF-A0A7S0CJD3-F1
#
_cell.length_a   1.000
_cell.length_b   1.000
_cell.length_c   1.000
_cell.angle_alpha   90.00
_cell.angle_beta   90.00
_cell.angle_gamma   90.00
#
_symmetry.space_group_name_H-M   'P 1'
#
loop_
_entity.id
_entity.type
_entity.pdbx_description
1 polymer ?
#
loop_
_entity_poly.entity_id
_entity_poly.type
_entity_poly.pdbx_seq_one_letter_code
_entity_poly.pdbx_strand_id
1 'polypeptide(L)'
;KTSRERELTSKLLTVLHPKPLGDDVMAQGFDILLESLTDLMIDAPDAKSIVGAFLARAVVDEVLPPAFLSKHKNKSSDLDAVATSASDDELDETESVVEIAMRLLSREHSVVRLEKVWGPGDGRPVTELKVVMDQLLKEYLLSRELDEAARCIRELNTPHFHHELIKRGGTVAMEEGDHFSSHSSQLDAMAALFIFLVRNAIVSDAQVVKGMERLRSNLEDLKLDVSPRAPELLKEFEECLKEKADDEGITLLPDTN
;
A
#
# COMPACT_ATOMS: atom_id res chain seq x y z
N LYS A 1 -9.46 6.36 6.67
CA LYS A 1 -8.19 7.12 6.50
C LYS A 1 -7.18 6.27 5.72
N THR A 2 -6.27 6.89 4.96
CA THR A 2 -5.34 6.15 4.09
C THR A 2 -4.17 5.54 4.88
N SER A 3 -3.54 4.50 4.36
CA SER A 3 -2.29 3.93 4.90
C SER A 3 -1.19 4.97 5.13
N ARG A 4 -1.10 5.95 4.23
CA ARG A 4 -0.15 7.07 4.32
C ARG A 4 -0.36 7.91 5.58
N GLU A 5 -1.60 8.27 5.88
CA GLU A 5 -1.91 9.09 7.06
C GLU A 5 -1.59 8.35 8.35
N ARG A 6 -1.80 7.02 8.38
CA ARG A 6 -1.46 6.19 9.54
C ARG A 6 0.04 6.16 9.79
N GLU A 7 0.84 5.96 8.74
CA GLU A 7 2.31 6.04 8.85
C GLU A 7 2.79 7.42 9.30
N LEU A 8 2.27 8.50 8.69
CA LEU A 8 2.66 9.85 9.08
C LEU A 8 2.31 10.13 10.55
N THR A 9 1.22 9.55 11.05
CA THR A 9 0.84 9.64 12.47
C THR A 9 1.83 8.88 13.34
N SER A 10 2.22 7.65 13.00
CA SER A 10 3.26 6.91 13.74
C SER A 10 4.57 7.69 13.80
N LYS A 11 5.07 8.17 12.65
CA LYS A 11 6.27 9.00 12.56
C LYS A 11 6.17 10.29 13.37
N LEU A 12 5.01 10.94 13.34
CA LEU A 12 4.77 12.17 14.12
C LEU A 12 4.88 11.88 15.62
N LEU A 13 4.29 10.79 16.11
CA LEU A 13 4.41 10.40 17.52
C LEU A 13 5.87 10.15 17.89
N THR A 14 6.62 9.43 17.07
CA THR A 14 8.07 9.21 17.28
C THR A 14 8.85 10.53 17.32
N VAL A 15 8.54 11.49 16.44
CA VAL A 15 9.23 12.79 16.40
C VAL A 15 8.87 13.67 17.60
N LEU A 16 7.64 13.57 18.11
CA LEU A 16 7.19 14.35 19.26
C LEU A 16 7.64 13.75 20.60
N HIS A 17 8.11 12.51 20.62
CA HIS A 17 8.65 11.83 21.80
C HIS A 17 10.19 11.78 21.76
N PRO A 18 10.90 11.95 22.90
CA PRO A 18 10.39 12.29 24.24
C PRO A 18 10.18 13.81 24.44
N LYS A 19 10.41 14.64 23.42
CA LYS A 19 10.20 16.10 23.48
C LYS A 19 9.52 16.59 22.20
N PRO A 20 8.42 17.37 22.30
CA PRO A 20 7.86 17.98 23.51
C PRO A 20 6.98 17.06 24.37
N LEU A 21 6.67 15.84 23.94
CA LEU A 21 5.75 14.93 24.64
C LEU A 21 6.55 13.80 25.32
N GLY A 22 6.57 13.79 26.66
CA GLY A 22 7.23 12.74 27.43
C GLY A 22 6.38 11.47 27.57
N ASP A 23 6.97 10.44 28.19
CA ASP A 23 6.37 9.11 28.37
C ASP A 23 4.97 9.16 28.97
N ASP A 24 4.77 9.94 30.03
CA ASP A 24 3.47 10.05 30.72
C ASP A 24 2.38 10.61 29.80
N VAL A 25 2.73 11.59 28.96
CA VAL A 25 1.79 12.24 28.04
C VAL A 25 1.45 11.29 26.90
N MET A 26 2.44 10.56 26.37
CA MET A 26 2.21 9.55 25.35
C MET A 26 1.33 8.42 25.88
N ALA A 27 1.65 7.86 27.05
CA ALA A 27 0.84 6.84 27.71
C ALA A 27 -0.60 7.31 27.94
N GLN A 28 -0.79 8.53 28.47
CA GLN A 28 -2.11 9.10 28.67
C GLN A 28 -2.90 9.27 27.37
N GLY A 29 -2.24 9.69 26.28
CA GLY A 29 -2.88 9.79 24.96
C GLY A 29 -3.40 8.45 24.45
N PHE A 30 -2.65 7.37 24.67
CA PHE A 30 -3.07 6.01 24.33
C PHE A 30 -4.13 5.45 25.28
N ASP A 31 -4.09 5.79 26.57
CA ASP A 31 -5.17 5.45 27.52
C ASP A 31 -6.50 6.05 27.04
N ILE A 32 -6.52 7.35 26.69
CA ILE A 32 -7.70 8.04 26.14
C ILE A 32 -8.17 7.40 24.83
N LEU A 33 -7.24 7.02 23.95
CA LEU A 33 -7.56 6.35 22.69
C LEU A 33 -8.30 5.02 22.95
N LEU A 34 -7.83 4.22 23.91
CA LEU A 34 -8.45 2.95 24.31
C LEU A 34 -9.83 3.16 24.94
N GLU A 35 -9.97 4.15 25.82
CA GLU A 35 -11.26 4.51 26.43
C GLU A 35 -12.31 4.93 25.38
N SER A 36 -11.86 5.55 24.27
CA SER A 36 -12.73 5.97 23.16
C SER A 36 -12.99 4.89 22.09
N LEU A 37 -12.48 3.66 22.29
CA LEU A 37 -12.47 2.63 21.24
C LEU A 37 -13.87 2.22 20.78
N THR A 38 -14.81 2.06 21.70
CA THR A 38 -16.20 1.68 21.40
C THR A 38 -16.88 2.73 20.51
N ASP A 39 -16.67 4.01 20.80
CA ASP A 39 -17.16 5.12 19.99
C ASP A 39 -16.48 5.16 18.62
N LEU A 40 -15.16 4.96 18.56
CA LEU A 40 -14.40 4.91 17.30
C LEU A 40 -14.88 3.78 16.38
N MET A 41 -15.33 2.66 16.93
CA MET A 41 -15.86 1.53 16.17
C MET A 41 -17.17 1.84 15.45
N ILE A 42 -17.94 2.84 15.92
CA ILE A 42 -19.16 3.29 15.24
C ILE A 42 -18.82 3.87 13.87
N ASP A 43 -17.75 4.66 13.80
CA ASP A 43 -17.32 5.35 12.57
C ASP A 43 -16.33 4.52 11.74
N ALA A 44 -15.56 3.64 12.39
CA ALA A 44 -14.52 2.81 11.77
C ALA A 44 -14.63 1.36 12.28
N PRO A 45 -15.35 0.48 11.57
CA PRO A 45 -15.53 -0.92 11.99
C PRO A 45 -14.22 -1.71 12.18
N ASP A 46 -13.14 -1.27 11.54
CA ASP A 46 -11.79 -1.84 11.64
C ASP A 46 -10.92 -1.21 12.75
N ALA A 47 -11.48 -0.31 13.58
CA ALA A 47 -10.77 0.46 14.60
C ALA A 47 -9.91 -0.42 15.51
N LYS A 48 -10.39 -1.58 15.98
CA LYS A 48 -9.61 -2.48 16.83
C LYS A 48 -8.29 -2.89 16.20
N SER A 49 -8.34 -3.28 14.92
CA SER A 49 -7.17 -3.71 14.17
C SER A 49 -6.17 -2.57 13.97
N ILE A 50 -6.68 -1.37 13.71
CA ILE A 50 -5.88 -0.16 13.51
C ILE A 50 -5.22 0.28 14.82
N VAL A 51 -5.98 0.37 15.91
CA VAL A 51 -5.45 0.78 17.23
C VAL A 51 -4.45 -0.24 17.74
N GLY A 52 -4.71 -1.54 17.57
CA GLY A 52 -3.75 -2.59 17.93
C GLY A 52 -2.45 -2.50 17.14
N ALA A 53 -2.51 -2.16 15.85
CA ALA A 53 -1.32 -1.88 15.04
C ALA A 53 -0.58 -0.61 15.49
N PHE A 54 -1.30 0.46 15.88
CA PHE A 54 -0.70 1.67 16.44
C PHE A 54 0.01 1.41 17.76
N LEU A 55 -0.59 0.63 18.67
CA LEU A 55 0.06 0.22 19.92
C LEU A 55 1.34 -0.58 19.66
N ALA A 56 1.28 -1.60 18.80
CA ALA A 56 2.46 -2.38 18.44
C ALA A 56 3.56 -1.51 17.82
N ARG A 57 3.18 -0.58 16.94
CA ARG A 57 4.13 0.35 16.32
C ARG A 57 4.72 1.33 17.32
N ALA A 58 3.92 1.89 18.24
CA ALA A 58 4.40 2.77 19.30
C ALA A 58 5.38 2.09 20.25
N VAL A 59 5.21 0.79 20.51
CA VAL A 59 6.19 0.00 21.28
C VAL A 59 7.49 -0.19 20.51
N VAL A 60 7.43 -0.49 19.21
CA VAL A 60 8.63 -0.62 18.35
C VAL A 60 9.38 0.70 18.19
N ASP A 61 8.64 1.79 18.02
CA ASP A 61 9.18 3.15 17.86
C ASP A 61 9.61 3.78 19.21
N GLU A 62 9.59 3.01 20.31
CA GLU A 62 9.95 3.44 21.68
C GLU A 62 9.10 4.60 22.23
N VAL A 63 7.93 4.87 21.64
CA VAL A 63 6.95 5.86 22.11
C VAL A 63 6.19 5.34 23.34
N LEU A 64 5.99 4.03 23.44
CA LEU A 64 5.39 3.37 24.60
C LEU A 64 6.30 2.25 25.14
N PRO A 65 6.42 2.09 26.46
CA PRO A 65 7.11 0.94 27.03
C PRO A 65 6.29 -0.35 26.85
N PRO A 66 6.90 -1.53 26.64
CA PRO A 66 6.19 -2.80 26.56
C PRO A 66 5.27 -3.10 27.77
N ALA A 67 5.66 -2.61 28.96
CA ALA A 67 4.87 -2.73 30.18
C ALA A 67 3.49 -2.05 30.10
N PHE A 68 3.30 -1.08 29.20
CA PHE A 68 2.00 -0.46 28.93
C PHE A 68 0.95 -1.51 28.52
N LEU A 69 1.33 -2.46 27.66
CA LEU A 69 0.44 -3.53 27.20
C LEU A 69 0.13 -4.51 28.33
N SER A 70 1.13 -4.88 29.13
CA SER A 70 0.94 -5.77 30.29
C SER A 70 0.01 -5.17 31.34
N LYS A 71 0.11 -3.86 31.59
CA LYS A 71 -0.78 -3.12 32.51
C LYS A 71 -2.25 -3.25 32.08
N HIS A 72 -2.54 -3.03 30.80
CA HIS A 72 -3.92 -3.09 30.30
C HIS A 72 -4.48 -4.51 30.23
N LYS A 73 -3.62 -5.49 29.94
CA LYS A 73 -4.00 -6.90 30.00
C LYS A 73 -4.44 -7.33 31.41
N ASN A 74 -3.71 -6.91 32.44
CA ASN A 74 -4.00 -7.31 33.83
C ASN A 74 -5.12 -6.48 34.48
N LYS A 75 -5.34 -5.25 34.01
CA LYS A 75 -6.38 -4.35 34.54
C LYS A 75 -7.80 -4.89 34.28
N SER A 76 -8.01 -5.58 33.15
CA SER A 76 -9.25 -6.31 32.85
C SER A 76 -9.49 -7.43 33.87
N SER A 77 -8.45 -8.24 34.17
CA SER A 77 -8.58 -9.38 35.09
C SER A 77 -8.80 -9.03 36.57
N ASP A 78 -8.33 -7.86 37.03
CA ASP A 78 -8.48 -7.45 38.43
C ASP A 78 -9.87 -6.85 38.75
N LEU A 79 -10.57 -6.29 37.75
CA LEU A 79 -11.92 -5.73 37.90
C LEU A 79 -13.00 -6.82 38.01
N ASP A 80 -12.77 -7.99 37.41
CA ASP A 80 -13.66 -9.17 37.48
C ASP A 80 -13.71 -9.85 38.86
N ALA A 81 -12.75 -9.58 39.75
CA ALA A 81 -12.72 -10.19 41.07
C ALA A 81 -13.73 -9.59 42.07
N VAL A 82 -14.36 -8.43 41.76
CA VAL A 82 -15.23 -7.68 42.69
C VAL A 82 -16.69 -7.60 42.23
N ALA A 83 -17.02 -7.93 40.97
CA ALA A 83 -18.39 -7.88 40.46
C ALA A 83 -19.03 -9.28 40.41
N THR A 84 -20.02 -9.52 41.27
CA THR A 84 -20.90 -10.69 41.25
C THR A 84 -21.69 -10.81 39.95
N SER A 85 -21.52 -11.93 39.24
CA SER A 85 -22.50 -12.66 38.43
C SER A 85 -23.65 -11.85 37.79
N ALA A 86 -23.47 -11.41 36.54
CA ALA A 86 -24.54 -11.38 35.54
C ALA A 86 -23.96 -11.13 34.12
N SER A 87 -24.28 -12.06 33.22
CA SER A 87 -24.43 -11.91 31.76
C SER A 87 -23.28 -11.40 30.89
N ASP A 88 -22.88 -12.32 30.02
CA ASP A 88 -22.54 -12.17 28.60
C ASP A 88 -21.05 -12.06 28.22
N ASP A 89 -20.67 -12.95 27.30
CA ASP A 89 -19.37 -13.16 26.63
C ASP A 89 -18.88 -11.94 25.82
N GLU A 90 -18.91 -10.74 26.39
CA GLU A 90 -18.37 -9.53 25.75
C GLU A 90 -16.91 -9.34 26.16
N LEU A 91 -15.99 -9.81 25.30
CA LEU A 91 -14.57 -9.48 25.42
C LEU A 91 -14.44 -7.95 25.51
N ASP A 92 -13.78 -7.45 26.57
CA ASP A 92 -13.44 -6.03 26.66
C ASP A 92 -12.67 -5.64 25.40
N GLU A 93 -13.20 -4.65 24.68
CA GLU A 93 -12.63 -4.22 23.42
C GLU A 93 -11.19 -3.72 23.57
N THR A 94 -10.89 -3.18 24.75
CA THR A 94 -9.53 -2.81 25.14
C THR A 94 -8.61 -4.03 25.19
N GLU A 95 -9.06 -5.11 25.84
CA GLU A 95 -8.31 -6.37 25.94
C GLU A 95 -8.06 -6.96 24.55
N SER A 96 -9.09 -6.99 23.70
CA SER A 96 -8.97 -7.46 22.31
C SER A 96 -7.90 -6.68 21.53
N VAL A 97 -7.88 -5.36 21.67
CA VAL A 97 -6.88 -4.49 21.01
C VAL A 97 -5.47 -4.72 21.53
N VAL A 98 -5.30 -4.91 22.84
CA VAL A 98 -4.02 -5.22 23.46
C VAL A 98 -3.50 -6.58 22.99
N GLU A 99 -4.37 -7.58 22.86
CA GLU A 99 -4.01 -8.90 22.31
C GLU A 99 -3.55 -8.82 20.86
N ILE A 100 -4.21 -7.99 20.03
CA ILE A 100 -3.77 -7.73 18.65
C ILE A 100 -2.34 -7.17 18.66
N ALA A 101 -2.05 -6.18 19.50
CA ALA A 101 -0.73 -5.57 19.60
C ALA A 101 0.34 -6.59 20.03
N MET A 102 0.06 -7.36 21.09
CA MET A 102 0.97 -8.41 21.58
C MET A 102 1.24 -9.49 20.52
N ARG A 103 0.21 -9.92 19.78
CA ARG A 103 0.34 -10.89 18.68
C ARG A 103 1.18 -10.35 17.53
N LEU A 104 1.11 -9.05 17.25
CA LEU A 104 1.95 -8.43 16.23
C LEU A 104 3.43 -8.39 16.67
N LEU A 105 3.67 -8.05 17.94
CA LEU A 105 5.00 -7.96 18.54
C LEU A 105 5.68 -9.33 18.70
N SER A 106 4.91 -10.40 18.92
CA SER A 106 5.44 -11.77 19.13
C SER A 106 5.86 -12.51 17.85
N ARG A 107 5.59 -11.93 16.67
CA ARG A 107 5.96 -12.52 15.39
C ARG A 107 7.47 -12.46 15.15
N GLU A 108 8.00 -13.43 14.41
CA GLU A 108 9.37 -13.34 13.90
C GLU A 108 9.56 -12.06 13.07
N HIS A 109 10.72 -11.42 13.27
CA HIS A 109 11.08 -10.15 12.64
C HIS A 109 10.04 -9.03 12.85
N SER A 110 9.34 -9.02 13.99
CA SER A 110 8.25 -8.09 14.27
C SER A 110 8.63 -6.63 14.08
N VAL A 111 9.83 -6.20 14.49
CA VAL A 111 10.33 -4.83 14.30
C VAL A 111 10.25 -4.40 12.83
N VAL A 112 10.93 -5.10 11.92
CA VAL A 112 10.97 -4.77 10.48
C VAL A 112 9.59 -4.89 9.84
N ARG A 113 8.75 -5.80 10.32
CA ARG A 113 7.37 -5.94 9.82
C ARG A 113 6.47 -4.81 10.29
N LEU A 114 6.68 -4.35 11.52
CA LEU A 114 5.93 -3.24 12.12
C LEU A 114 6.35 -1.90 11.53
N GLU A 115 7.60 -1.75 11.09
CA GLU A 115 8.04 -0.62 10.26
C GLU A 115 7.18 -0.45 8.99
N LYS A 116 6.64 -1.55 8.46
CA LYS A 116 5.84 -1.57 7.22
C LYS A 116 4.36 -1.88 7.47
N VAL A 117 3.89 -1.78 8.71
CA VAL A 117 2.53 -2.26 9.13
C VAL A 117 1.40 -1.57 8.38
N TRP A 118 1.59 -0.32 7.94
CA TRP A 118 0.56 0.44 7.23
C TRP A 118 0.53 0.14 5.73
N GLY A 119 1.53 -0.54 5.20
CA GLY A 119 1.63 -0.88 3.79
C GLY A 119 2.31 0.20 2.94
N PRO A 120 2.19 0.11 1.61
CA PRO A 120 3.12 0.72 0.68
C PRO A 120 3.07 2.25 0.54
N GLY A 121 2.06 2.91 1.10
CA GLY A 121 1.84 4.37 1.03
C GLY A 121 2.56 5.19 2.11
N ASP A 122 3.48 4.57 2.85
CA ASP A 122 4.24 5.04 4.03
C ASP A 122 5.33 6.13 3.77
N GLY A 123 5.36 6.74 2.59
CA GLY A 123 6.43 7.66 2.23
C GLY A 123 7.80 6.96 2.08
N ARG A 124 7.79 5.67 1.75
CA ARG A 124 8.97 4.89 1.36
C ARG A 124 9.88 5.61 0.37
N PRO A 125 11.20 5.32 0.39
CA PRO A 125 12.10 5.76 -0.66
C PRO A 125 11.55 5.41 -2.04
N VAL A 126 11.76 6.29 -3.02
CA VAL A 126 11.32 6.08 -4.41
C VAL A 126 11.80 4.74 -4.97
N THR A 127 12.95 4.24 -4.51
CA THR A 127 13.50 2.93 -4.87
C THR A 127 12.61 1.77 -4.42
N GLU A 128 12.05 1.79 -3.21
CA GLU A 128 11.13 0.75 -2.73
C GLU A 128 9.78 0.81 -3.44
N LEU A 129 9.27 2.02 -3.70
CA LEU A 129 8.02 2.20 -4.46
C LEU A 129 8.13 1.56 -5.85
N LYS A 130 9.26 1.77 -6.52
CA LYS A 130 9.57 1.19 -7.83
C LYS A 130 9.55 -0.34 -7.80
N VAL A 131 10.12 -0.96 -6.75
CA VAL A 131 10.10 -2.43 -6.59
C VAL A 131 8.67 -2.95 -6.42
N VAL A 132 7.84 -2.28 -5.62
CA VAL A 132 6.43 -2.69 -5.46
C VAL A 132 5.65 -2.52 -6.77
N MET A 133 5.89 -1.45 -7.52
CA MET A 133 5.29 -1.29 -8.85
C MET A 133 5.66 -2.45 -9.78
N ASP A 134 6.95 -2.82 -9.85
CA ASP A 134 7.41 -3.93 -10.69
C ASP A 134 6.74 -5.26 -10.30
N GLN A 135 6.65 -5.54 -8.99
CA GLN A 135 6.01 -6.76 -8.48
C GLN A 135 4.53 -6.81 -8.86
N LEU A 136 3.78 -5.72 -8.61
CA LEU A 136 2.37 -5.60 -8.96
C LEU A 136 2.12 -5.82 -10.46
N LEU A 137 2.93 -5.18 -11.32
CA LEU A 137 2.81 -5.29 -12.77
C LEU A 137 3.10 -6.71 -13.25
N LYS A 138 4.10 -7.38 -12.66
CA LYS A 138 4.43 -8.78 -12.96
C LYS A 138 3.34 -9.73 -12.48
N GLU A 139 2.82 -9.53 -11.28
CA GLU A 139 1.68 -10.29 -10.75
C GLU A 139 0.45 -10.15 -11.65
N TYR A 140 0.14 -8.94 -12.12
CA TYR A 140 -0.93 -8.73 -13.09
C TYR A 140 -0.71 -9.49 -14.41
N LEU A 141 0.52 -9.50 -14.95
CA LEU A 141 0.80 -10.26 -16.17
C LEU A 141 0.61 -11.78 -15.98
N LEU A 142 0.74 -12.28 -14.75
CA LEU A 142 0.52 -13.68 -14.42
C LEU A 142 -0.97 -13.99 -14.13
N SER A 143 -1.65 -13.15 -13.34
CA SER A 143 -3.03 -13.39 -12.89
C SER A 143 -4.09 -12.91 -13.89
N ARG A 144 -3.78 -11.86 -14.65
CA ARG A 144 -4.70 -11.11 -15.53
C ARG A 144 -5.89 -10.46 -14.79
N GLU A 145 -5.79 -10.29 -13.48
CA GLU A 145 -6.84 -9.71 -12.64
C GLU A 145 -6.78 -8.17 -12.60
N LEU A 146 -7.57 -7.53 -13.46
CA LEU A 146 -7.61 -6.06 -13.58
C LEU A 146 -8.06 -5.36 -12.29
N ASP A 147 -9.10 -5.89 -11.63
CA ASP A 147 -9.64 -5.29 -10.41
C ASP A 147 -8.66 -5.33 -9.24
N GLU A 148 -7.90 -6.43 -9.11
CA GLU A 148 -6.88 -6.56 -8.06
C GLU A 148 -5.70 -5.64 -8.32
N ALA A 149 -5.19 -5.59 -9.57
CA ALA A 149 -4.14 -4.64 -9.94
C ALA A 149 -4.57 -3.18 -9.66
N ALA A 150 -5.80 -2.84 -10.01
CA ALA A 150 -6.38 -1.52 -9.75
C ALA A 150 -6.55 -1.22 -8.25
N ARG A 151 -6.90 -2.21 -7.43
CA ARG A 151 -6.92 -2.07 -5.96
C ARG A 151 -5.51 -1.77 -5.44
N CYS A 152 -4.54 -2.60 -5.80
CA CYS A 152 -3.16 -2.44 -5.36
C CYS A 152 -2.59 -1.07 -5.76
N ILE A 153 -2.86 -0.58 -6.98
CA ILE A 153 -2.41 0.76 -7.44
C ILE A 153 -3.05 1.89 -6.62
N ARG A 154 -4.34 1.79 -6.28
CA ARG A 154 -4.99 2.78 -5.40
C ARG A 154 -4.34 2.81 -4.01
N GLU A 155 -3.99 1.65 -3.48
CA GLU A 155 -3.33 1.53 -2.17
C GLU A 155 -1.93 2.12 -2.16
N LEU A 156 -1.21 2.12 -3.30
CA LEU A 156 0.07 2.84 -3.40
C LEU A 156 -0.09 4.34 -3.15
N ASN A 157 -1.27 4.92 -3.46
CA ASN A 157 -1.61 6.32 -3.22
C ASN A 157 -0.54 7.31 -3.75
N THR A 158 -0.10 7.13 -5.00
CA THR A 158 1.00 7.89 -5.62
C THR A 158 0.59 8.56 -6.95
N PRO A 159 -0.49 9.36 -6.97
CA PRO A 159 -1.10 9.88 -8.22
C PRO A 159 -0.13 10.69 -9.08
N HIS A 160 0.81 11.42 -8.47
CA HIS A 160 1.81 12.21 -9.19
C HIS A 160 2.98 11.39 -9.75
N PHE A 161 3.05 10.11 -9.40
CA PHE A 161 4.10 9.18 -9.79
C PHE A 161 3.59 8.02 -10.65
N HIS A 162 2.31 8.03 -11.05
CA HIS A 162 1.74 7.02 -11.93
C HIS A 162 2.44 6.94 -13.29
N HIS A 163 3.06 8.02 -13.78
CA HIS A 163 3.90 7.99 -14.97
C HIS A 163 5.12 7.05 -14.84
N GLU A 164 5.57 6.73 -13.62
CA GLU A 164 6.57 5.69 -13.39
C GLU A 164 5.97 4.30 -13.52
N LEU A 165 4.75 4.08 -13.00
CA LEU A 165 4.01 2.83 -13.17
C LEU A 165 3.82 2.52 -14.66
N ILE A 166 3.42 3.51 -15.46
CA ILE A 166 3.22 3.36 -16.91
C ILE A 166 4.53 3.01 -17.62
N LYS A 167 5.61 3.77 -17.35
CA LYS A 167 6.94 3.47 -17.91
C LYS A 167 7.34 2.03 -17.57
N ARG A 168 7.24 1.64 -16.29
CA ARG A 168 7.63 0.31 -15.81
C ARG A 168 6.78 -0.79 -16.41
N GLY A 169 5.47 -0.63 -16.48
CA GLY A 169 4.59 -1.63 -17.06
C GLY A 169 4.90 -1.87 -18.53
N GLY A 170 5.16 -0.81 -19.29
CA GLY A 170 5.65 -0.95 -20.67
C GLY A 170 6.98 -1.70 -20.74
N THR A 171 7.97 -1.35 -19.91
CA THR A 171 9.25 -2.09 -19.83
C THR A 171 9.03 -3.57 -19.52
N VAL A 172 8.25 -3.88 -18.48
CA VAL A 172 7.96 -5.25 -18.04
C VAL A 172 7.22 -6.05 -19.11
N ALA A 173 6.28 -5.45 -19.85
CA ALA A 173 5.56 -6.12 -20.91
C ALA A 173 6.42 -6.41 -22.16
N MET A 174 7.51 -5.66 -22.33
CA MET A 174 8.50 -5.88 -23.38
C MET A 174 9.61 -6.85 -22.95
N GLU A 175 9.73 -7.20 -21.66
CA GLU A 175 10.70 -8.19 -21.16
C GLU A 175 10.45 -9.55 -21.83
N GLU A 176 11.53 -10.23 -22.23
CA GLU A 176 11.41 -11.59 -22.76
C GLU A 176 10.86 -12.51 -21.65
N GLY A 177 9.61 -12.96 -21.83
CA GLY A 177 9.00 -13.96 -20.95
C GLY A 177 9.59 -15.36 -21.15
N ASP A 178 9.34 -16.26 -20.20
CA ASP A 178 9.61 -17.69 -20.39
C ASP A 178 8.90 -18.20 -21.66
N HIS A 179 9.48 -19.26 -22.28
CA HIS A 179 9.10 -19.87 -23.58
C HIS A 179 7.60 -20.13 -23.85
N PHE A 180 6.72 -19.98 -22.85
CA PHE A 180 5.27 -20.20 -22.94
C PHE A 180 4.45 -18.93 -23.22
N SER A 181 4.99 -17.73 -23.04
CA SER A 181 4.23 -16.47 -23.20
C SER A 181 4.67 -15.70 -24.44
N SER A 182 3.73 -15.44 -25.36
CA SER A 182 3.98 -14.54 -26.50
C SER A 182 4.10 -13.09 -26.03
N HIS A 183 5.08 -12.35 -26.55
CA HIS A 183 5.27 -10.92 -26.25
C HIS A 183 4.01 -10.11 -26.57
N SER A 184 3.38 -10.39 -27.71
CA SER A 184 2.14 -9.72 -28.13
C SER A 184 1.02 -9.85 -27.10
N SER A 185 0.91 -11.00 -26.41
CA SER A 185 -0.08 -11.19 -25.34
C SER A 185 0.24 -10.39 -24.07
N GLN A 186 1.51 -10.14 -23.77
CA GLN A 186 1.90 -9.31 -22.62
C GLN A 186 1.66 -7.83 -22.89
N LEU A 187 2.03 -7.35 -24.09
CA LEU A 187 1.78 -5.98 -24.55
C LEU A 187 0.28 -5.68 -24.55
N ASP A 188 -0.53 -6.56 -25.14
CA ASP A 188 -1.99 -6.41 -25.18
C ASP A 188 -2.61 -6.31 -23.78
N ALA A 189 -2.21 -7.20 -22.86
CA ALA A 189 -2.71 -7.17 -21.50
C ALA A 189 -2.27 -5.93 -20.73
N MET A 190 -1.01 -5.50 -20.87
CA MET A 190 -0.53 -4.30 -20.19
C MET A 190 -1.25 -3.05 -20.71
N ALA A 191 -1.52 -2.98 -22.03
CA ALA A 191 -2.33 -1.93 -22.62
C ALA A 191 -3.75 -1.96 -22.05
N ALA A 192 -4.38 -3.14 -21.95
CA ALA A 192 -5.70 -3.29 -21.36
C ALA A 192 -5.75 -2.81 -19.90
N LEU A 193 -4.72 -3.11 -19.09
CA LEU A 193 -4.59 -2.56 -17.74
C LEU A 193 -4.56 -1.03 -17.75
N PHE A 194 -3.71 -0.42 -18.57
CA PHE A 194 -3.58 1.04 -18.60
C PHE A 194 -4.88 1.73 -19.00
N ILE A 195 -5.58 1.21 -20.01
CA ILE A 195 -6.90 1.71 -20.41
C ILE A 195 -7.93 1.52 -19.29
N PHE A 196 -7.94 0.36 -18.63
CA PHE A 196 -8.81 0.11 -17.49
C PHE A 196 -8.57 1.11 -16.36
N LEU A 197 -7.30 1.43 -16.05
CA LEU A 197 -6.95 2.40 -15.01
C LEU A 197 -7.41 3.83 -15.35
N VAL A 198 -7.31 4.24 -16.61
CA VAL A 198 -7.79 5.56 -17.07
C VAL A 198 -9.30 5.64 -17.02
N ARG A 199 -9.99 4.63 -17.56
CA ARG A 199 -11.45 4.54 -17.57
C ARG A 199 -12.06 4.59 -16.17
N ASN A 200 -11.38 3.99 -15.19
CA ASN A 200 -11.78 3.99 -13.79
C ASN A 200 -11.25 5.20 -12.99
N ALA A 201 -10.70 6.22 -13.66
CA ALA A 201 -10.14 7.44 -13.07
C ALA A 201 -9.08 7.19 -11.98
N ILE A 202 -8.34 6.09 -12.09
CA ILE A 202 -7.24 5.74 -11.17
C ILE A 202 -5.94 6.41 -11.62
N VAL A 203 -5.71 6.44 -12.94
CA VAL A 203 -4.57 7.10 -13.56
C VAL A 203 -5.11 8.14 -14.55
N SER A 204 -4.57 9.36 -14.53
CA SER A 204 -4.97 10.36 -15.52
C SER A 204 -4.32 10.09 -16.88
N ASP A 205 -5.00 10.47 -17.95
CA ASP A 205 -4.47 10.58 -19.31
C ASP A 205 -3.05 11.19 -19.36
N ALA A 206 -2.83 12.31 -18.67
CA ALA A 206 -1.54 12.99 -18.61
C ALA A 206 -0.41 12.14 -17.99
N GLN A 207 -0.74 11.24 -17.05
CA GLN A 207 0.26 10.34 -16.46
C GLN A 207 0.61 9.21 -17.43
N VAL A 208 -0.35 8.73 -18.23
CA VAL A 208 -0.10 7.76 -19.30
C VAL A 208 0.77 8.36 -20.39
N VAL A 209 0.41 9.55 -20.91
CA VAL A 209 1.19 10.29 -21.91
C VAL A 209 2.64 10.45 -21.43
N LYS A 210 2.84 11.03 -20.24
CA LYS A 210 4.16 11.26 -19.66
C LYS A 210 4.93 9.95 -19.44
N GLY A 211 4.24 8.87 -19.05
CA GLY A 211 4.85 7.56 -18.87
C GLY A 211 5.38 6.97 -20.18
N MET A 212 4.58 7.05 -21.24
CA MET A 212 4.95 6.59 -22.59
C MET A 212 6.08 7.45 -23.18
N GLU A 213 6.05 8.77 -23.02
CA GLU A 213 7.15 9.66 -23.43
C GLU A 213 8.47 9.29 -22.75
N ARG A 214 8.42 8.97 -21.46
CA ARG A 214 9.60 8.51 -20.71
C ARG A 214 10.08 7.14 -21.16
N LEU A 215 9.17 6.25 -21.56
CA LEU A 215 9.52 4.95 -22.11
C LEU A 215 10.24 5.10 -23.46
N ARG A 216 9.72 5.94 -24.38
CA ARG A 216 10.37 6.29 -25.65
C ARG A 216 11.76 6.89 -25.44
N SER A 217 11.89 7.81 -24.50
CA SER A 217 13.15 8.48 -24.20
C SER A 217 14.22 7.52 -23.67
N ASN A 218 13.82 6.35 -23.17
CA ASN A 218 14.68 5.31 -22.60
C ASN A 218 14.97 4.18 -23.60
N LEU A 219 14.70 4.37 -24.90
CA LEU A 219 14.77 3.31 -25.92
C LEU A 219 16.17 2.69 -26.06
N GLU A 220 17.23 3.49 -25.97
CA GLU A 220 18.60 2.96 -26.08
C GLU A 220 18.95 2.05 -24.90
N ASP A 221 18.58 2.43 -23.68
CA ASP A 221 18.76 1.57 -22.50
C ASP A 221 17.90 0.31 -22.59
N LEU A 222 16.67 0.41 -23.11
CA LEU A 222 15.81 -0.77 -23.32
C LEU A 222 16.40 -1.77 -24.32
N LYS A 223 17.11 -1.30 -25.35
CA LYS A 223 17.82 -2.21 -26.27
C LYS A 223 18.90 -3.01 -25.58
N LEU A 224 19.55 -2.42 -24.57
CA LEU A 224 20.63 -3.04 -23.80
C LEU A 224 20.08 -3.96 -22.70
N ASP A 225 19.04 -3.50 -21.99
CA ASP A 225 18.51 -4.16 -20.80
C ASP A 225 17.48 -5.25 -21.11
N VAL A 226 16.69 -5.07 -22.18
CA VAL A 226 15.55 -5.93 -22.51
C VAL A 226 15.83 -6.80 -23.72
N SER A 227 15.95 -6.20 -24.90
CA SER A 227 16.16 -6.93 -26.16
C SER A 227 16.52 -5.97 -27.29
N PRO A 228 17.35 -6.38 -28.27
CA PRO A 228 17.59 -5.59 -29.49
C PRO A 228 16.31 -5.21 -30.27
N ARG A 229 15.22 -5.97 -30.06
CA ARG A 229 13.90 -5.73 -30.66
C ARG A 229 13.05 -4.69 -29.93
N ALA A 230 13.57 -4.05 -28.88
CA ALA A 230 12.86 -3.00 -28.13
C ALA A 230 12.17 -1.93 -29.00
N PRO A 231 12.74 -1.45 -30.13
CA PRO A 231 12.03 -0.51 -31.00
C PRO A 231 10.76 -1.07 -31.64
N GLU A 232 10.78 -2.35 -32.06
CA GLU A 232 9.63 -3.03 -32.65
C GLU A 232 8.55 -3.26 -31.61
N LEU A 233 8.95 -3.75 -30.43
CA LEU A 233 8.04 -4.03 -29.31
C LEU A 233 7.39 -2.74 -28.77
N LEU A 234 8.15 -1.64 -28.68
CA LEU A 234 7.60 -0.36 -28.27
C LEU A 234 6.54 0.13 -29.25
N LYS A 235 6.81 -0.02 -30.56
CA LYS A 235 5.85 0.37 -31.59
C LYS A 235 4.58 -0.49 -31.53
N GLU A 236 4.72 -1.81 -31.41
CA GLU A 236 3.59 -2.73 -31.23
C GLU A 236 2.77 -2.36 -29.98
N PHE A 237 3.46 -2.04 -28.87
CA PHE A 237 2.81 -1.63 -27.64
C PHE A 237 2.01 -0.33 -27.78
N GLU A 238 2.55 0.65 -28.50
CA GLU A 238 1.85 1.91 -28.79
C GLU A 238 0.63 1.71 -29.69
N GLU A 239 0.74 0.83 -30.68
CA GLU A 239 -0.38 0.45 -31.56
C GLU A 239 -1.49 -0.22 -30.73
N CYS A 240 -1.16 -1.21 -29.87
CA CYS A 240 -2.12 -1.84 -28.97
C CYS A 240 -2.78 -0.85 -28.00
N LEU A 241 -1.99 0.06 -27.42
CA LEU A 241 -2.51 1.04 -26.48
C LEU A 241 -3.46 2.03 -27.18
N LYS A 242 -3.13 2.45 -28.40
CA LYS A 242 -3.98 3.34 -29.20
C LYS A 242 -5.30 2.68 -29.56
N GLU A 243 -5.26 1.46 -30.11
CA GLU A 243 -6.46 0.70 -30.49
C GLU A 243 -7.45 0.58 -29.31
N LYS A 244 -6.96 0.15 -28.14
CA LYS A 244 -7.80 0.01 -26.95
C LYS A 244 -8.29 1.35 -26.38
N ALA A 245 -7.48 2.41 -26.51
CA ALA A 245 -7.90 3.73 -26.10
C ALA A 245 -9.04 4.25 -26.98
N ASP A 246 -8.92 4.06 -28.30
CA ASP A 246 -9.94 4.45 -29.29
C ASP A 246 -11.24 3.67 -29.07
N ASP A 247 -11.18 2.37 -28.77
CA ASP A 247 -12.35 1.52 -28.45
C ASP A 247 -13.14 2.02 -27.22
N GLU A 248 -12.45 2.60 -26.25
CA GLU A 248 -13.05 3.15 -25.02
C GLU A 248 -13.30 4.67 -25.11
N GLY A 249 -13.02 5.29 -26.27
CA GLY A 249 -13.20 6.74 -26.50
C GLY A 249 -12.24 7.63 -25.70
N ILE A 250 -11.04 7.14 -25.38
CA ILE A 250 -10.01 7.82 -24.59
C ILE A 250 -8.90 8.34 -25.52
N THR A 251 -8.61 9.63 -25.48
CA THR A 251 -7.51 10.23 -26.27
C THR A 251 -6.21 10.26 -25.46
N LEU A 252 -5.31 9.30 -25.67
CA LEU A 252 -4.04 9.19 -24.92
C LEU A 252 -2.79 9.59 -25.69
N LEU A 253 -2.82 9.59 -27.02
CA LEU A 253 -1.66 9.89 -27.85
C LEU A 253 -2.09 10.84 -28.96
N PRO A 254 -1.31 11.89 -29.26
CA PRO A 254 -1.55 12.66 -30.46
C PRO A 254 -1.42 11.74 -31.68
N ASP A 255 -2.23 11.97 -32.71
CA ASP A 255 -2.07 11.25 -33.98
C ASP A 255 -0.65 11.46 -34.51
N THR A 256 0.13 10.39 -34.50
CA THR A 256 1.44 10.35 -35.16
C THR A 256 1.19 10.40 -36.66
N ASN A 257 1.40 11.58 -37.25
CA ASN A 257 1.64 11.75 -38.69
C ASN A 257 3.05 11.31 -39.06
#